data_AF-A0A949Z1N2-F1
#
_entry.id   AF-A0A949Z1N2-F1
#
_cell.length_a   1.000
_cell.length_b   1.000
_cell.length_c   1.000
_cell.angle_alpha   90.00
_cell.angle_beta   90.00
_cell.angle_gamma   90.00
#
_symmetry.space_group_name_H-M   'P 1'
#
loop_
_entity.id
_entity.type
_entity.pdbx_description
1 polymer ?
#
loop_
_entity_poly.entity_id
_entity_poly.type
_entity_poly.pdbx_seq_one_letter_code
_entity_poly.pdbx_strand_id
1 'polypeptide(L)'
;GQIEVEVGLDRLWIRGYRNPPEPLTQLDAPLAATRKPVRVVTMEIDHGRFEREVEIPEGYDHGKITTEWENGLLWIFMPRVPHA
;
A
#
# COMPACT_ATOMS: atom_id res chain seq x y z
N GLY A 1 2.48 1.65 -6.69
CA GLY A 1 1.03 1.38 -6.61
C GLY A 1 0.39 2.58 -5.98
N GLN A 2 -0.83 2.92 -6.39
CA GLN A 2 -1.61 3.95 -5.72
C GLN A 2 -2.39 3.29 -4.58
N ILE A 3 -2.34 3.88 -3.40
CA ILE A 3 -3.09 3.46 -2.22
C ILE A 3 -4.04 4.58 -1.86
N GLU A 4 -5.29 4.23 -1.63
CA GLU A 4 -6.36 5.11 -1.19
C GLU A 4 -6.76 4.72 0.22
N VAL A 5 -6.92 5.72 1.08
CA VAL A 5 -7.36 5.56 2.46
C VAL A 5 -8.57 6.45 2.67
N GLU A 6 -9.68 5.84 3.07
CA GLU A 6 -10.96 6.52 3.31
C GLU A 6 -11.40 6.28 4.75
N VAL A 7 -11.65 7.37 5.48
CA VAL A 7 -12.16 7.35 6.86
C VAL A 7 -13.67 7.56 6.82
N GLY A 8 -14.43 6.55 7.22
CA GLY A 8 -15.87 6.62 7.46
C GLY A 8 -16.19 6.95 8.92
N LEU A 9 -17.43 6.68 9.32
CA LEU A 9 -17.90 6.94 10.69
C LEU A 9 -17.34 5.96 11.72
N ASP A 10 -17.22 4.67 11.38
CA ASP A 10 -16.83 3.58 12.27
C ASP A 10 -15.86 2.60 11.58
N ARG A 11 -15.39 2.99 10.39
CA ARG A 11 -14.62 2.16 9.47
C ARG A 11 -13.54 2.96 8.78
N LEU A 12 -12.43 2.31 8.52
CA LEU A 12 -11.36 2.75 7.65
C LEU A 12 -11.24 1.76 6.49
N TRP A 13 -11.27 2.26 5.26
CA TRP A 13 -11.00 1.45 4.08
C TRP A 13 -9.63 1.77 3.50
N ILE A 14 -8.86 0.72 3.23
CA ILE A 14 -7.54 0.78 2.61
C ILE A 14 -7.62 0.02 1.30
N ARG A 15 -7.53 0.73 0.17
CA ARG A 15 -7.71 0.18 -1.17
C ARG A 15 -6.52 0.49 -2.04
N GLY A 16 -6.28 -0.32 -3.06
CA GLY A 16 -5.28 0.02 -4.05
C GLY A 16 -5.01 -1.06 -5.06
N TYR A 17 -3.93 -0.85 -5.80
CA TYR A 17 -3.41 -1.81 -6.77
C TYR A 17 -1.90 -1.99 -6.61
N ARG A 18 -1.48 -3.24 -6.40
CA ARG A 18 -0.07 -3.63 -6.41
C ARG A 18 0.29 -4.16 -7.79
N ASN A 19 1.15 -3.44 -8.49
CA ASN A 19 1.67 -3.91 -9.78
C ASN A 19 2.46 -5.22 -9.56
N PRO A 20 2.32 -6.20 -10.47
CA PRO A 20 3.24 -7.34 -10.47
C PRO A 20 4.68 -6.84 -10.66
N PRO A 21 5.67 -7.48 -10.04
CA PRO A 21 7.06 -7.18 -10.32
C PRO A 21 7.38 -7.67 -11.73
N GLU A 22 7.72 -6.73 -12.61
CA GLU A 22 8.22 -7.06 -13.94
C GLU A 22 9.75 -7.24 -13.89
N PRO A 23 10.31 -8.18 -14.66
CA PRO A 23 11.76 -8.24 -14.86
C PRO A 23 12.25 -6.89 -15.41
N LEU A 24 13.37 -6.37 -14.91
CA LEU A 24 13.95 -5.11 -15.35
C LEU A 24 14.02 -5.06 -16.88
N THR A 25 13.21 -4.19 -17.47
CA THR A 25 13.26 -3.92 -18.90
C THR A 25 14.46 -3.02 -19.21
N GLN A 26 14.90 -3.06 -20.46
CA GLN A 26 16.15 -2.53 -21.01
C GLN A 26 16.46 -1.05 -20.72
N LEU A 27 15.51 -0.27 -20.17
CA LEU A 27 15.66 1.17 -19.86
C LEU A 27 16.24 1.49 -18.47
N ASP A 28 16.29 0.54 -17.53
CA ASP A 28 16.52 0.88 -16.11
C ASP A 28 17.97 0.66 -15.61
N ALA A 29 18.95 0.35 -16.47
CA ALA A 29 20.36 0.25 -16.07
C ALA A 29 21.38 0.45 -17.23
N PRO A 30 22.57 1.03 -16.97
CA PRO A 30 23.66 1.20 -17.95
C PRO A 30 24.33 -0.12 -18.43
N LEU A 31 23.80 -1.28 -18.04
CA LEU A 31 24.28 -2.62 -18.42
C LEU A 31 23.37 -3.29 -19.48
N ALA A 32 22.61 -2.50 -20.24
CA ALA A 32 21.62 -2.97 -21.22
C ALA A 32 22.19 -3.74 -22.42
N ALA A 33 23.51 -3.84 -22.59
CA ALA A 33 24.14 -4.43 -23.78
C ALA A 33 24.26 -5.97 -23.77
N THR A 34 23.99 -6.67 -22.65
CA THR A 34 24.40 -8.09 -22.52
C THR A 34 23.38 -9.08 -21.96
N ARG A 35 22.10 -8.73 -21.75
CA ARG A 35 21.13 -9.68 -21.15
C ARG A 35 20.20 -10.37 -22.14
N LYS A 36 20.17 -11.71 -22.05
CA LYS A 36 19.24 -12.63 -22.72
C LYS A 36 17.77 -12.35 -22.32
N PRO A 37 16.78 -12.68 -23.17
CA PRO A 37 15.38 -12.56 -22.80
C PRO A 37 15.08 -13.40 -21.56
N VAL A 38 14.40 -12.80 -20.59
CA VAL A 38 13.97 -13.44 -19.34
C VAL A 38 12.46 -13.59 -19.33
N ARG A 39 11.96 -14.66 -18.70
CA ARG A 39 10.54 -14.88 -18.45
C ARG A 39 10.29 -15.22 -17.00
N VAL A 40 9.17 -14.75 -16.45
CA VAL A 40 8.68 -15.20 -15.15
C VAL A 40 8.20 -16.65 -15.29
N VAL A 41 8.73 -17.55 -14.46
CA VAL A 41 8.33 -18.97 -14.43
C VAL A 41 7.38 -19.24 -13.27
N THR A 42 7.55 -18.54 -12.14
CA THR A 42 6.67 -18.58 -10.98
C THR A 42 6.56 -17.20 -10.36
N MET A 43 5.44 -16.93 -9.68
CA MET A 43 5.18 -15.71 -8.94
C MET A 43 4.59 -16.08 -7.57
N GLU A 44 5.40 -15.94 -6.53
CA GLU A 44 4.96 -16.16 -5.13
C GLU A 44 4.33 -14.90 -4.52
N ILE A 45 4.51 -13.75 -5.19
CA ILE A 45 4.07 -12.45 -4.69
C ILE A 45 2.63 -12.19 -5.13
N ASP A 46 1.75 -12.05 -4.15
CA ASP A 46 0.40 -11.53 -4.37
C ASP A 46 0.45 -10.11 -4.92
N HIS A 47 -0.30 -9.91 -6.01
CA HIS A 47 -0.41 -8.65 -6.72
C HIS A 47 -1.84 -8.46 -7.26
N GLY A 48 -2.15 -7.26 -7.73
CA GLY A 48 -3.47 -6.89 -8.21
C GLY A 48 -4.20 -5.93 -7.27
N ARG A 49 -5.53 -5.91 -7.38
CA ARG A 49 -6.40 -5.09 -6.52
C ARG A 49 -6.41 -5.67 -5.11
N PHE A 50 -6.36 -4.79 -4.12
CA PHE A 50 -6.56 -5.16 -2.72
C PHE A 50 -7.52 -4.19 -2.05
N GLU A 51 -8.20 -4.69 -1.03
CA GLU A 51 -9.04 -3.92 -0.12
C GLU A 51 -8.91 -4.50 1.28
N ARG A 52 -8.91 -3.62 2.27
CA ARG A 52 -9.04 -3.99 3.68
C ARG A 52 -9.93 -3.00 4.39
N GLU A 53 -10.81 -3.54 5.22
CA GLU A 53 -11.67 -2.78 6.12
C GLU A 53 -11.18 -2.97 7.55
N VAL A 54 -11.11 -1.88 8.30
CA VAL A 54 -10.72 -1.87 9.71
C VAL A 54 -11.77 -1.10 10.49
N GLU A 55 -12.28 -1.68 11.58
CA GLU A 55 -13.17 -0.98 12.50
C GLU A 55 -12.41 0.11 13.26
N ILE A 56 -13.02 1.29 13.37
CA ILE A 56 -12.54 2.38 14.23
C ILE A 56 -13.32 2.31 15.54
N PRO A 57 -12.68 1.94 16.66
CA PRO A 57 -13.36 1.86 17.94
C PRO A 57 -13.85 3.23 18.43
N GLU A 58 -14.78 3.22 19.38
CA GLU A 58 -15.20 4.45 20.04
C GLU A 58 -14.04 5.16 20.77
N GLY A 59 -14.10 6.49 20.80
CA GLY A 59 -13.12 7.32 21.51
C GLY A 59 -11.85 7.66 20.73
N TYR A 60 -11.85 7.47 19.41
CA TYR A 60 -10.84 7.99 18.49
C TYR A 60 -11.31 9.26 17.77
N ASP A 61 -10.38 10.17 17.49
CA ASP A 61 -10.66 11.44 16.80
C ASP A 61 -10.46 11.26 15.30
N HIS A 62 -11.56 11.02 14.58
CA HIS A 62 -11.54 10.74 13.13
C HIS A 62 -10.93 11.89 12.32
N GLY A 63 -11.11 13.14 12.78
CA GLY A 63 -10.61 14.33 12.09
C GLY A 63 -9.09 14.49 12.18
N LYS A 64 -8.41 13.66 12.97
CA LYS A 64 -6.96 13.69 13.17
C LYS A 64 -6.27 12.38 12.79
N ILE A 65 -6.98 11.48 12.10
CA ILE A 65 -6.34 10.29 11.54
C ILE A 65 -5.35 10.73 10.45
N THR A 66 -4.12 10.25 10.54
CA THR A 66 -3.06 10.53 9.57
C THR A 66 -2.40 9.25 9.12
N THR A 67 -1.67 9.32 8.01
CA THR A 67 -0.97 8.19 7.42
C THR A 67 0.46 8.53 7.06
N GLU A 68 1.35 7.55 7.17
CA GLU A 68 2.73 7.64 6.71
C GLU A 68 3.08 6.40 5.88
N TRP A 69 3.78 6.58 4.77
CA TRP A 69 4.24 5.48 3.92
C TRP A 69 5.76 5.38 3.97
N GLU A 70 6.29 4.29 4.50
CA GLU A 70 7.72 4.08 4.65
C GLU A 70 8.08 2.62 4.35
N ASN A 71 9.07 2.39 3.46
CA ASN A 71 9.65 1.07 3.18
C ASN A 71 8.63 -0.04 2.87
N GLY A 72 7.53 0.30 2.20
CA GLY A 72 6.49 -0.67 1.82
C GLY A 72 5.41 -0.90 2.89
N LEU A 73 5.44 -0.13 3.97
CA LEU A 73 4.44 -0.15 5.04
C LEU A 73 3.61 1.14 5.01
N LEU A 74 2.30 0.98 5.13
CA LEU A 74 1.38 2.08 5.43
C LEU A 74 1.11 2.09 6.93
N TRP A 75 1.58 3.14 7.60
CA TRP A 75 1.27 3.42 9.00
C TRP A 75 0.02 4.29 9.07
N ILE A 76 -0.93 3.91 9.93
CA ILE A 76 -2.15 4.68 10.20
C ILE A 76 -2.14 5.07 11.67
N PHE A 77 -2.14 6.37 11.93
CA PHE A 77 -2.14 6.93 13.28
C PHE A 77 -3.54 7.38 13.64
N MET A 78 -4.11 6.79 14.70
CA MET A 78 -5.43 7.12 15.21
C MET A 78 -5.28 7.69 16.63
N PRO A 79 -5.35 9.02 16.81
CA PRO A 79 -5.31 9.60 18.15
C PRO A 79 -6.65 9.40 18.86
N ARG A 80 -6.60 9.19 20.18
CA ARG A 80 -7.81 9.18 21.01
C ARG A 80 -8.34 10.59 21.22
N VAL A 81 -9.65 10.73 21.37
CA VAL A 81 -10.27 11.98 21.83
C VAL A 81 -9.76 12.26 23.25
N PRO A 82 -9.31 13.50 23.58
CA PRO A 82 -8.91 13.84 24.94
C PRO A 82 -10.04 13.58 25.93
N HIS A 83 -9.72 12.99 27.09
CA HIS A 83 -10.64 12.96 28.23
C HIS A 83 -10.64 14.35 28.87
N ALA A 84 -11.82 14.93 29.07
CA ALA A 84 -12.01 16.22 29.75
C ALA A 84 -11.87 16.10 31.27
#